data_AF-A0A166H1K3-F1
#
_entry.id   AF-A0A166H1K3-F1
#
_cell.length_a   1.000
_cell.length_b   1.000
_cell.length_c   1.000
_cell.angle_alpha   90.00
_cell.angle_beta   90.00
_cell.angle_gamma   90.00
#
_symmetry.space_group_name_H-M   'P 1'
#
loop_
_entity.id
_entity.type
_entity.pdbx_description
1 polymer ?
#
loop_
_entity_poly.entity_id
_entity_poly.type
_entity_poly.pdbx_seq_one_letter_code
_entity_poly.pdbx_strand_id
1 'polypeptide(L)' 'MSGEHGVGGLKREWARRELGPDVVALQRAVRRLFDPQGILNPGTAL' A
#
# COMPACT_ATOMS: atom_id res chain seq x y z
N MET A 1 3.11 2.11 -18.98
CA MET A 1 3.88 1.00 -18.39
C MET A 1 5.26 1.50 -18.00
N SER A 2 5.52 1.62 -16.70
CA SER A 2 6.88 1.63 -16.14
C SER A 2 6.76 1.00 -14.76
N GLY A 3 6.96 -0.32 -14.75
CA GLY A 3 7.40 -1.04 -13.57
C GLY A 3 8.85 -0.64 -13.25
N GLU A 4 9.26 -0.97 -12.04
CA GLU A 4 10.60 -0.83 -11.44
C GLU A 4 10.91 0.40 -10.58
N HIS A 5 10.26 1.55 -10.74
CA HIS A 5 10.40 2.62 -9.75
C HIS A 5 9.37 2.47 -8.64
N GLY A 6 9.85 1.95 -7.50
CA GLY A 6 9.12 1.71 -6.26
C GLY A 6 8.10 2.81 -5.95
N VAL A 7 6.98 2.40 -5.35
CA VAL A 7 5.86 3.27 -4.97
C VAL A 7 6.33 4.26 -3.89
N GLY A 8 7.07 5.29 -4.29
CA GLY A 8 7.37 6.45 -3.47
C GLY A 8 6.09 7.19 -3.12
N GLY A 9 6.07 7.85 -1.96
CA GLY A 9 4.86 8.39 -1.32
C GLY A 9 3.90 9.18 -2.23
N LEU A 10 4.40 9.80 -3.30
CA LEU A 10 3.57 10.49 -4.31
C LEU A 10 2.64 9.55 -5.10
N LYS A 11 3.11 8.35 -5.47
CA LYS A 11 2.28 7.34 -6.15
C LYS A 11 1.27 6.69 -5.21
N ARG A 12 1.43 6.84 -3.90
CA ARG A 12 0.61 6.18 -2.89
C ARG A 12 -0.78 6.80 -2.76
N GLU A 13 -0.87 8.13 -2.86
CA GLU A 13 -2.16 8.81 -2.86
C GLU A 13 -2.90 8.58 -4.20
N TRP A 14 -2.18 8.63 -5.31
CA TRP A 14 -2.71 8.32 -6.63
C TRP A 14 -3.19 6.87 -6.74
N ALA A 15 -2.40 5.90 -6.26
CA ALA A 15 -2.80 4.49 -6.23
C ALA A 15 -4.06 4.26 -5.38
N ARG A 16 -4.24 4.98 -4.25
CA ARG A 16 -5.49 4.86 -3.47
C ARG A 16 -6.71 5.38 -4.22
N ARG A 17 -6.56 6.46 -5.00
CA ARG A 17 -7.64 7.00 -5.83
C ARG A 17 -7.99 6.07 -6.98
N GLU A 18 -6.99 5.45 -7.62
CA GLU A 18 -7.19 4.55 -8.76
C GLU A 18 -7.73 3.17 -8.36
N LEU A 19 -7.22 2.60 -7.25
CA LEU A 19 -7.60 1.25 -6.79
C LEU A 19 -8.98 1.21 -6.10
N GLY A 20 -9.44 2.36 -5.62
CA GLY A 20 -10.69 2.46 -4.88
C GLY A 20 -10.60 1.94 -3.43
N PRO A 21 -11.61 2.25 -2.60
CA PRO A 21 -11.58 2.01 -1.16
C PRO A 21 -11.52 0.52 -0.79
N ASP A 22 -12.19 -0.35 -1.56
CA ASP A 22 -12.29 -1.77 -1.24
C ASP A 22 -10.95 -2.51 -1.42
N VAL A 23 -10.23 -2.19 -2.49
CA VAL A 23 -8.92 -2.78 -2.76
C VAL A 23 -7.89 -2.30 -1.72
N VAL A 24 -7.98 -1.04 -1.29
CA VAL A 24 -7.14 -0.50 -0.21
C VAL A 24 -7.45 -1.20 1.11
N ALA A 25 -8.73 -1.43 1.42
CA ALA A 25 -9.14 -2.17 2.62
C ALA A 25 -8.63 -3.62 2.60
N LEU A 26 -8.70 -4.30 1.45
CA LEU A 26 -8.18 -5.65 1.25
C LEU A 26 -6.66 -5.70 1.44
N GLN A 27 -5.90 -4.80 0.83
CA GLN A 27 -4.45 -4.76 1.00
C GLN A 27 -4.05 -4.53 2.46
N ARG A 28 -4.77 -3.67 3.19
CA ARG A 28 -4.57 -3.48 4.62
C ARG A 28 -4.91 -4.73 5.43
N ALA A 29 -5.96 -5.46 5.07
CA ALA A 29 -6.33 -6.71 5.72
C ALA A 29 -5.26 -7.80 5.50
N VAL A 30 -4.82 -7.99 4.26
CA VAL A 30 -3.73 -8.90 3.91
C VAL A 30 -2.46 -8.52 4.67
N ARG A 31 -2.12 -7.24 4.72
CA ARG A 31 -0.93 -6.81 5.46
C ARG A 31 -1.01 -7.09 6.96
N ARG A 32 -2.17 -6.91 7.60
CA ARG A 32 -2.34 -7.24 9.03
C ARG A 32 -2.13 -8.73 9.33
N LEU A 33 -2.40 -9.62 8.38
CA LEU A 33 -2.11 -11.05 8.52
C LEU A 33 -0.60 -11.34 8.59
N PHE A 34 0.22 -10.59 7.84
CA PHE A 34 1.66 -10.85 7.71
C PHE A 34 2.56 -9.91 8.52
N ASP A 35 2.06 -8.73 8.89
CA ASP A 35 2.78 -7.69 9.63
C ASP A 35 1.86 -7.09 10.72
N PRO A 36 1.38 -7.89 11.68
CA PRO A 36 0.46 -7.40 12.73
C PRO A 36 1.11 -6.36 13.64
N GLN A 37 2.44 -6.37 13.75
CA GLN A 37 3.21 -5.44 14.57
C GLN A 37 3.72 -4.21 13.79
N GLY A 38 3.46 -4.13 12.48
CA GLY A 38 3.84 -2.96 11.67
C GLY A 38 5.35 -2.75 11.51
N ILE A 39 6.14 -3.81 11.68
CA ILE A 39 7.61 -3.81 11.69
C ILE A 39 8.20 -3.75 10.28
N LEU A 40 7.46 -4.22 9.27
CA LEU A 40 7.95 -4.19 7.89
C LEU A 40 7.67 -2.84 7.23
N ASN A 41 8.68 -1.97 7.14
CA ASN A 41 8.62 -0.72 6.37
C ASN A 41 7.60 0.30 6.94
N PRO A 42 7.87 0.84 8.15
CA PRO A 42 7.01 1.80 8.82
C PRO A 42 6.90 3.10 8.01
N GLY A 43 5.68 3.63 7.86
CA GLY A 43 5.41 4.90 7.16
C GLY A 43 5.16 4.81 5.66
N THR A 44 5.50 3.70 5.01
CA THR A 44 5.39 3.52 3.54
C THR A 44 4.11 2.77 3.12
N ALA A 45 3.36 2.21 4.08
CA ALA A 45 2.16 1.41 3.85
C ALA A 45 0.95 2.23 3.34
N LEU A 46 0.27 1.74 2.30
CA LEU A 46 -0.98 2.28 1.74
C LEU A 46 -2.11 2.41 2.77
#